data_AF-A0A536QD38-F1
#
_entry.id   AF-A0A536QD38-F1
#
_cell.length_a   1.000
_cell.length_b   1.000
_cell.length_c   1.000
_cell.angle_alpha   90.00
_cell.angle_beta   90.00
_cell.angle_gamma   90.00
#
_symmetry.space_group_name_H-M   'P 1'
#
loop_
_entity.id
_entity.type
_entity.pdbx_description
1 polymer ?
#
loop_
_entity_poly.entity_id
_entity_poly.type
_entity_poly.pdbx_seq_one_letter_code
_entity_poly.pdbx_strand_id
1 'polypeptide(L)'
;MVAPPLLWPEVRASLHQSVWRGDLPAVRALEALDRLSSSAIASRAPAGLGGKAWRLADEFGWATTYDAEYVALAQLLRCRLVTLDAALRRSTARLGFVVSPTEL
;
A
#
# COMPACT_ATOMS: atom_id res chain seq x y z
N MET A 1 11.20 -6.54 2.54
CA MET A 1 10.14 -5.85 1.77
C MET A 1 10.21 -4.36 2.09
N VAL A 2 9.62 -3.49 1.28
CA VAL A 2 9.60 -2.03 1.50
C VAL A 2 8.21 -1.46 1.22
N ALA A 3 7.88 -0.32 1.83
CA ALA A 3 6.60 0.35 1.64
C ALA A 3 6.72 1.88 1.78
N PRO A 4 5.78 2.68 1.21
CA PRO A 4 5.72 4.10 1.47
C PRO A 4 5.34 4.36 2.94
N PRO A 5 5.64 5.54 3.51
CA PRO A 5 5.23 5.90 4.87
C PRO A 5 3.72 5.77 5.11
N LEU A 6 2.92 5.90 4.04
CA LEU A 6 1.46 5.76 4.03
C LEU A 6 0.95 4.42 4.57
N LEU A 7 1.71 3.31 4.43
CA LEU A 7 1.26 1.98 4.86
C LEU A 7 0.85 1.93 6.34
N TRP A 8 1.61 2.58 7.21
CA TRP A 8 1.39 2.50 8.66
C TRP A 8 0.07 3.15 9.10
N PRO A 9 -0.23 4.42 8.76
CA PRO A 9 -1.53 5.00 9.09
C PRO A 9 -2.69 4.26 8.40
N GLU A 10 -2.56 3.78 7.17
CA GLU A 10 -3.62 3.00 6.49
C GLU A 10 -3.96 1.70 7.22
N VAL A 11 -2.94 0.90 7.56
CA VAL A 11 -3.16 -0.37 8.28
C VAL A 11 -3.78 -0.10 9.65
N ARG A 12 -3.31 0.91 10.38
CA ARG A 12 -3.87 1.28 11.70
C ARG A 12 -5.32 1.73 11.58
N ALA A 13 -5.64 2.58 10.60
CA ALA A 13 -7.00 3.04 10.36
C ALA A 13 -7.92 1.86 10.00
N SER A 14 -7.48 0.96 9.12
CA SER A 14 -8.24 -0.23 8.72
C SER A 14 -8.51 -1.18 9.90
N LEU A 15 -7.50 -1.45 10.73
CA LEU A 15 -7.65 -2.25 11.94
C LEU A 15 -8.63 -1.59 12.93
N HIS A 16 -8.46 -0.30 13.18
CA HIS A 16 -9.33 0.44 14.10
C HIS A 16 -10.79 0.48 13.61
N GLN A 17 -11.01 0.71 12.32
CA GLN A 17 -12.35 0.68 11.73
C GLN A 17 -12.98 -0.72 11.83
N SER A 18 -12.20 -1.78 11.65
CA SER A 18 -12.70 -3.16 11.76
C SER A 18 -13.12 -3.50 13.19
N VAL A 19 -12.39 -3.01 14.20
CA VAL A 19 -12.80 -3.12 15.61
C VAL A 19 -14.07 -2.32 15.86
N TRP A 20 -14.14 -1.08 15.36
CA TRP A 20 -15.30 -0.21 15.55
C TRP A 20 -16.58 -0.81 14.94
N ARG A 21 -16.50 -1.47 13.78
CA ARG A 21 -17.63 -2.19 13.17
C ARG A 21 -17.98 -3.53 13.83
N GLY A 22 -17.12 -4.05 14.71
CA GLY A 22 -17.28 -5.36 15.33
C GLY A 22 -16.82 -6.54 14.45
N ASP A 23 -16.20 -6.27 13.29
CA ASP A 23 -15.70 -7.29 12.37
C ASP A 23 -14.43 -8.00 12.91
N LEU A 24 -13.71 -7.33 13.81
CA LEU A 24 -12.44 -7.81 14.37
C LEU A 24 -12.42 -7.60 15.89
N PRO A 25 -12.19 -8.65 16.70
CA PRO A 25 -12.00 -8.49 18.14
C PRO A 25 -10.80 -7.60 18.45
N ALA A 26 -10.93 -6.70 19.43
CA ALA A 26 -9.87 -5.76 19.80
C ALA A 26 -8.53 -6.44 20.11
N VAL A 27 -8.54 -7.59 20.78
CA VAL A 27 -7.33 -8.38 21.06
C VAL A 27 -6.59 -8.80 19.79
N ARG A 28 -7.31 -9.20 18.73
CA ARG A 28 -6.72 -9.56 17.44
C ARG A 28 -6.16 -8.34 16.71
N ALA A 29 -6.80 -7.19 16.85
CA ALA A 29 -6.28 -5.95 16.29
C ALA A 29 -4.97 -5.52 16.97
N LEU A 30 -4.86 -5.68 18.29
CA LEU A 30 -3.62 -5.42 19.03
C LEU A 30 -2.50 -6.39 18.62
N GLU A 31 -2.79 -7.68 18.47
CA GLU A 31 -1.82 -8.65 17.92
C GLU A 31 -1.34 -8.25 16.51
N ALA A 32 -2.25 -7.76 15.66
CA ALA A 32 -1.90 -7.29 14.31
C ALA A 32 -1.03 -6.01 14.34
N LEU A 33 -1.29 -5.09 15.25
CA LEU A 33 -0.47 -3.88 15.45
C LEU A 33 0.95 -4.23 15.91
N ASP A 34 1.09 -5.21 16.80
CA ASP A 34 2.39 -5.71 17.25
C ASP A 34 3.18 -6.31 16.08
N ARG A 35 2.54 -7.20 15.30
CA ARG A 35 3.13 -7.79 14.09
C ARG A 35 3.54 -6.75 13.04
N LEU A 36 2.73 -5.71 12.84
CA LEU A 36 3.08 -4.61 11.93
C LEU A 36 4.34 -3.89 12.41
N SER A 37 4.42 -3.62 13.72
CA SER A 37 5.53 -2.91 14.35
C SER A 37 6.83 -3.72 14.36
N SER A 38 6.73 -5.05 14.46
CA SER A 38 7.88 -5.96 14.39
C SER A 38 8.19 -6.47 12.97
N SER A 39 7.48 -5.97 11.94
CA SER A 39 7.65 -6.46 10.57
C SER A 39 8.99 -6.03 9.97
N ALA A 40 9.55 -6.87 9.09
CA ALA A 40 10.76 -6.54 8.32
C ALA A 40 10.51 -5.59 7.13
N ILE A 41 9.38 -4.87 7.13
CA ILE A 41 9.02 -3.92 6.07
C ILE A 41 9.70 -2.59 6.38
N ALA A 42 10.64 -2.18 5.53
CA ALA A 42 11.30 -0.88 5.70
C ALA A 42 10.50 0.24 5.02
N SER A 43 10.31 1.35 5.74
CA SER A 43 9.70 2.56 5.18
C SER A 43 10.68 3.25 4.23
N ARG A 44 10.21 3.65 3.04
CA ARG A 44 11.01 4.36 2.02
C ARG A 44 10.23 5.53 1.43
N ALA A 45 10.84 6.71 1.46
CA ALA A 45 10.35 7.94 0.85
C ALA A 45 11.45 8.61 0.01
N PRO A 46 11.82 8.03 -1.15
CA PRO A 46 12.83 8.64 -2.02
C PRO A 46 12.39 10.02 -2.52
N ALA A 47 13.36 10.84 -2.89
CA ALA A 47 13.10 12.16 -3.45
C ALA A 47 12.14 12.08 -4.66
N GLY A 48 11.16 12.98 -4.68
CA GLY A 48 10.16 13.03 -5.76
C GLY A 48 9.03 12.00 -5.67
N LEU A 49 8.93 11.20 -4.59
CA LEU A 49 7.84 10.24 -4.40
C LEU A 49 6.45 10.87 -4.59
N GLY A 50 6.15 11.96 -3.87
CA GLY A 50 4.87 12.65 -3.95
C GLY A 50 4.56 13.22 -5.33
N GLY A 51 5.53 13.88 -5.97
CA GLY A 51 5.35 14.44 -7.32
C GLY A 51 5.19 13.36 -8.40
N LYS A 52 5.71 12.15 -8.17
CA LYS A 52 5.47 11.00 -9.06
C LYS A 52 4.11 10.36 -8.80
N ALA A 53 3.71 10.22 -7.54
CA ALA A 53 2.39 9.74 -7.15
C ALA A 53 1.29 10.64 -7.72
N TRP A 54 1.47 11.97 -7.65
CA TRP A 54 0.54 12.94 -8.24
C TRP A 54 0.33 12.70 -9.74
N ARG A 55 1.42 12.63 -10.52
CA ARG A 55 1.35 12.40 -11.97
C ARG A 55 0.73 11.06 -12.32
N LEU A 56 0.97 10.02 -11.53
CA LEU A 56 0.34 8.72 -11.73
C LEU A 56 -1.16 8.77 -11.42
N ALA A 57 -1.57 9.50 -10.36
CA ALA A 57 -2.99 9.69 -10.08
C ALA A 57 -3.70 10.39 -11.25
N ASP A 58 -3.10 11.45 -11.82
CA ASP A 58 -3.61 12.10 -13.02
C ASP A 58 -3.68 11.14 -14.23
N GLU A 59 -2.60 10.37 -14.47
CA GLU A 59 -2.49 9.45 -15.61
C GLU A 59 -3.52 8.30 -15.55
N PHE A 60 -3.78 7.77 -14.36
CA PHE A 60 -4.72 6.66 -14.15
C PHE A 60 -6.13 7.14 -13.77
N GLY A 61 -6.36 8.45 -13.68
CA GLY A 61 -7.66 9.03 -13.33
C GLY A 61 -8.10 8.73 -11.88
N TRP A 62 -7.16 8.58 -10.96
CA TRP A 62 -7.46 8.30 -9.55
C TRP A 62 -7.75 9.58 -8.77
N ALA A 63 -8.77 9.52 -7.90
CA ALA A 63 -9.19 10.66 -7.09
C ALA A 63 -8.20 11.02 -5.97
N THR A 64 -7.29 10.12 -5.60
CA THR A 64 -6.32 10.32 -4.52
C THR A 64 -4.96 9.76 -4.92
N THR A 65 -3.92 10.17 -4.19
CA THR A 65 -2.56 9.67 -4.40
C THR A 65 -2.24 8.40 -3.61
N TYR A 66 -3.17 7.82 -2.86
CA TYR A 66 -2.87 6.68 -1.98
C TYR A 66 -2.36 5.46 -2.74
N ASP A 67 -3.16 4.94 -3.67
CA ASP A 67 -2.73 3.87 -4.58
C ASP A 67 -1.50 4.30 -5.41
N ALA A 68 -1.46 5.57 -5.79
CA ALA A 68 -0.38 6.12 -6.60
C ALA A 68 0.97 6.14 -5.88
N GLU A 69 1.01 6.31 -4.56
CA GLU A 69 2.26 6.29 -3.79
C GLU A 69 2.92 4.90 -3.83
N TYR A 70 2.13 3.83 -3.74
CA TYR A 70 2.65 2.46 -3.84
C TYR A 70 3.22 2.19 -5.24
N VAL A 71 2.51 2.59 -6.29
CA VAL A 71 2.96 2.44 -7.68
C VAL A 71 4.19 3.30 -7.95
N ALA A 72 4.20 4.55 -7.47
CA ALA A 72 5.31 5.47 -7.61
C ALA A 72 6.57 4.94 -6.94
N LEU A 73 6.46 4.44 -5.71
CA LEU A 73 7.59 3.87 -4.98
C LEU A 73 8.16 2.66 -5.71
N ALA A 74 7.31 1.74 -6.17
CA ALA A 74 7.74 0.56 -6.92
C ALA A 74 8.47 0.94 -8.21
N GLN A 75 7.99 1.94 -8.95
CA GLN A 75 8.68 2.44 -10.14
C GLN A 75 10.03 3.11 -9.81
N LEU A 76 10.12 3.86 -8.71
CA LEU A 76 11.37 4.53 -8.30
C LEU A 76 12.43 3.52 -7.86
N LEU A 77 12.02 2.45 -7.19
CA LEU A 77 12.90 1.39 -6.72
C LEU A 77 13.12 0.28 -7.75
N ARG A 78 12.43 0.32 -8.90
CA ARG A 78 12.46 -0.70 -9.96
C ARG A 78 12.17 -2.10 -9.41
N CYS A 79 11.16 -2.21 -8.56
CA CYS A 79 10.74 -3.48 -7.95
C CYS A 79 9.28 -3.80 -8.27
N ARG A 80 8.86 -5.03 -7.95
CA ARG A 80 7.46 -5.44 -8.04
C ARG A 80 6.65 -4.78 -6.91
N LEU A 81 5.42 -4.39 -7.20
CA LEU A 81 4.43 -3.99 -6.19
C LEU A 81 3.52 -5.17 -5.93
N VAL A 82 3.44 -5.65 -4.69
CA VAL A 82 2.50 -6.71 -4.29
C VAL A 82 1.25 -6.08 -3.69
N THR A 83 0.06 -6.43 -4.17
CA THR A 83 -1.22 -5.93 -3.64
C THR A 83 -2.30 -7.02 -3.62
N LEU A 84 -3.17 -6.97 -2.62
CA LEU A 84 -4.43 -7.73 -2.59
C LEU A 84 -5.59 -6.97 -3.25
N ASP A 85 -5.39 -5.69 -3.59
CA ASP A 85 -6.39 -4.88 -4.28
C ASP A 85 -6.44 -5.28 -5.76
N ALA A 86 -7.48 -6.02 -6.12
CA ALA A 86 -7.71 -6.47 -7.49
C ALA A 86 -8.06 -5.32 -8.44
N ALA A 87 -8.66 -4.22 -7.96
CA ALA A 87 -8.95 -3.05 -8.77
C ALA A 87 -7.65 -2.31 -9.12
N LEU A 88 -6.77 -2.09 -8.14
CA LEU A 88 -5.44 -1.53 -8.37
C LEU A 88 -4.63 -2.40 -9.34
N ARG A 89 -4.63 -3.73 -9.15
CA ARG A 89 -3.91 -4.64 -10.05
C ARG A 89 -4.42 -4.56 -11.50
N ARG A 90 -5.74 -4.51 -11.69
CA ARG A 90 -6.34 -4.42 -13.03
C ARG A 90 -6.06 -3.08 -13.69
N SER A 91 -6.28 -1.97 -12.98
CA SER A 91 -6.08 -0.63 -13.52
C SER A 91 -4.61 -0.37 -13.92
N THR A 92 -3.67 -1.00 -13.22
CA THR A 92 -2.23 -0.89 -13.48
C THR A 92 -1.63 -2.02 -14.31
N ALA A 93 -2.44 -2.93 -14.88
CA ALA A 93 -1.95 -4.12 -15.57
C ALA A 93 -0.90 -3.79 -16.67
N ARG A 94 -1.09 -2.68 -17.40
CA ARG A 94 -0.16 -2.19 -18.43
C ARG A 94 1.25 -1.88 -17.94
N LEU A 95 1.44 -1.70 -16.63
CA LEU A 95 2.75 -1.41 -16.03
C LEU A 95 3.62 -2.66 -15.86
N GLY A 96 3.01 -3.86 -15.82
CA GLY A 96 3.73 -5.14 -15.80
C GLY A 96 4.46 -5.50 -14.49
N PHE A 97 4.47 -4.64 -13.46
CA PHE A 97 5.18 -4.92 -12.20
C PHE A 97 4.28 -4.94 -10.95
N VAL A 98 3.00 -4.59 -11.07
CA VAL A 98 2.01 -4.75 -9.98
C VAL A 98 1.55 -6.20 -10.01
N VAL A 99 1.54 -6.90 -8.88
CA VAL A 99 1.27 -8.34 -8.77
C VAL A 99 0.45 -8.71 -7.54
N SER A 100 -0.26 -9.83 -7.59
CA SER A 100 -0.88 -10.44 -6.42
C SER A 100 0.14 -11.34 -5.69
N PRO A 101 -0.11 -11.68 -4.41
CA PRO A 101 0.76 -12.61 -3.69
C PRO A 101 0.87 -14.00 -4.31
N THR A 102 -0.12 -14.45 -5.08
CA THR A 102 -0.10 -15.78 -5.74
C THR A 102 0.76 -15.82 -7.01
N GLU A 103 1.16 -14.65 -7.51
CA GLU A 103 2.00 -14.51 -8.71
C GLU A 103 3.49 -14.35 -8.37
N LEU A 104 3.86 -14.40 -7.08
CA LEU A 104 5.22 -14.12 -6.62
C LEU A 104 6.25 -15.15 -7.09
#